data_AF-A0A0W1F1Y1-F1
#
_entry.id   AF-A0A0W1F1Y1-F1
#
_cell.length_a   1.000
_cell.length_b   1.000
_cell.length_c   1.000
_cell.angle_alpha   90.00
_cell.angle_beta   90.00
_cell.angle_gamma   90.00
#
_symmetry.space_group_name_H-M   'P 1'
#
loop_
_entity.id
_entity.type
_entity.pdbx_description
1 polymer ?
#
loop_
_entity_poly.entity_id
_entity_poly.type
_entity_poly.pdbx_seq_one_letter_code
_entity_poly.pdbx_strand_id
1 'polypeptide(L)'
;MKKWTTLAVCLALPASALAAVPYGSMPPGFDPPPVRSKPIAGAYNQYWYNYKADILEAEKELVSDLRHATDREDRWDAWDEWTVEVSDADKDYVKEMRKKGYRTGRVTVGG
;
A
#
# COMPACT_ATOMS: atom_id res chain seq x y z
N MET A 1 0.86 18.37 25.81
CA MET A 1 0.30 18.90 24.55
C MET A 1 1.40 18.85 23.49
N LYS A 2 1.26 18.05 22.43
CA LYS A 2 2.28 17.96 21.37
C LYS A 2 1.61 18.32 20.05
N LYS A 3 2.01 19.48 19.51
CA LYS A 3 1.57 20.04 18.24
C LYS A 3 2.38 19.34 17.15
N TRP A 4 1.72 18.63 16.24
CA TRP A 4 2.39 18.01 15.10
C TRP A 4 2.22 18.94 13.91
N THR A 5 3.29 19.64 13.60
CA THR A 5 3.42 20.51 12.43
C THR A 5 3.45 19.64 11.19
N THR A 6 2.42 19.69 10.35
CA THR A 6 2.41 18.99 9.07
C THR A 6 3.30 19.75 8.09
N LEU A 7 4.52 19.27 7.90
CA LEU A 7 5.41 19.77 6.86
C LEU A 7 4.96 19.14 5.53
N ALA A 8 4.32 19.92 4.66
CA ALA A 8 4.01 19.51 3.30
C ALA A 8 5.30 19.62 2.46
N VAL A 9 6.01 18.51 2.31
CA VAL A 9 7.15 18.41 1.39
C VAL A 9 6.61 18.14 -0.01
N CYS A 10 6.67 19.15 -0.89
CA CYS A 10 6.52 18.95 -2.33
C CYS A 10 7.84 18.36 -2.87
N LEU A 11 7.97 17.04 -2.85
CA LEU A 11 9.06 16.33 -3.52
C LEU A 11 8.76 16.24 -5.01
N ALA A 12 9.58 16.93 -5.82
CA ALA A 12 9.72 16.58 -7.23
C ALA A 12 10.26 15.15 -7.29
N LEU A 13 9.42 14.20 -7.69
CA LEU A 13 9.81 12.79 -7.79
C LEU A 13 10.81 12.64 -8.95
N PRO A 14 12.08 12.27 -8.72
CA PRO A 14 12.89 11.76 -9.82
C PRO A 14 12.19 10.53 -10.38
N ALA A 15 12.20 10.37 -11.71
CA ALA A 15 11.75 9.17 -12.38
C ALA A 15 12.73 8.02 -12.07
N SER A 16 12.71 7.53 -10.83
CA SER A 16 13.27 6.24 -10.47
C SER A 16 12.57 5.21 -11.32
N ALA A 17 13.30 4.46 -12.14
CA ALA A 17 12.74 3.29 -12.80
C ALA A 17 12.29 2.33 -11.69
N LEU A 18 10.99 2.37 -11.35
CA LEU A 18 10.39 1.43 -10.43
C LEU A 18 10.52 0.06 -11.08
N ALA A 19 11.43 -0.77 -10.56
CA ALA A 19 11.47 -2.17 -10.94
C ALA A 19 10.09 -2.76 -10.60
N ALA A 20 9.43 -3.33 -11.61
CA ALA A 20 8.11 -3.91 -11.41
C ALA A 20 8.21 -5.06 -10.42
N VAL A 21 7.27 -5.12 -9.48
CA VAL A 21 7.16 -6.24 -8.54
C VAL A 21 6.98 -7.54 -9.34
N PRO A 22 7.77 -8.59 -9.07
CA PRO A 22 7.67 -9.85 -9.79
C PRO A 22 6.51 -10.70 -9.25
N TYR A 23 5.26 -10.27 -9.40
CA TYR A 23 4.10 -11.01 -8.86
C TYR A 23 4.01 -12.47 -9.33
N GLY A 24 4.57 -12.79 -10.51
CA GLY A 24 4.66 -14.16 -11.00
C GLY A 24 5.62 -15.07 -10.21
N SER A 25 6.47 -14.52 -9.34
CA SER A 25 7.33 -15.28 -8.43
C SER A 25 6.79 -15.35 -7.00
N MET A 26 5.53 -14.97 -6.77
CA MET A 26 4.92 -15.12 -5.45
C MET A 26 4.80 -16.61 -5.10
N PRO A 27 5.21 -17.03 -3.88
CA PRO A 27 5.13 -18.42 -3.46
C PRO A 27 3.69 -18.95 -3.49
N PRO A 28 3.49 -20.24 -3.80
CA PRO A 28 2.18 -20.85 -3.72
C PRO A 28 1.64 -20.80 -2.27
N GLY A 29 0.36 -20.47 -2.12
CA GLY A 29 -0.31 -20.36 -0.81
C GLY A 29 -0.42 -18.94 -0.27
N PHE A 30 0.14 -17.93 -0.96
CA PHE A 30 -0.18 -16.53 -0.70
C PHE A 30 -1.37 -16.08 -1.53
N ASP A 31 -2.26 -15.30 -0.91
CA ASP A 31 -3.25 -14.49 -1.60
C ASP A 31 -2.80 -13.02 -1.51
N PRO A 32 -2.48 -12.36 -2.64
CA PRO A 32 -1.95 -11.01 -2.59
C PRO A 32 -3.06 -10.08 -2.08
N PRO A 33 -2.78 -9.21 -1.09
CA PRO A 33 -3.79 -8.32 -0.55
C PRO A 33 -4.26 -7.33 -1.63
N PRO A 34 -5.54 -6.92 -1.59
CA PRO A 34 -6.10 -6.06 -2.62
C PRO A 34 -5.48 -4.66 -2.54
N VAL A 35 -4.73 -4.28 -3.58
CA VAL A 35 -4.26 -2.90 -3.76
C VAL A 35 -5.36 -2.10 -4.44
N ARG A 36 -5.80 -1.00 -3.80
CA ARG A 36 -6.84 -0.13 -4.38
C ARG A 36 -6.30 0.57 -5.62
N SER A 37 -7.04 0.45 -6.71
CA SER A 37 -6.77 1.18 -7.96
C SER A 37 -7.45 2.55 -8.03
N LYS A 38 -8.39 2.83 -7.11
CA LYS A 38 -9.17 4.07 -7.04
C LYS A 38 -9.36 4.51 -5.58
N PRO A 39 -9.39 5.83 -5.30
CA PRO A 39 -9.63 6.33 -3.96
C PRO A 39 -11.05 6.03 -3.47
N ILE A 40 -11.21 5.92 -2.15
CA ILE A 40 -12.51 5.83 -1.50
C ILE A 40 -13.32 7.08 -1.83
N ALA A 41 -14.57 6.88 -2.26
CA ALA A 41 -15.50 7.93 -2.68
C ALA A 41 -14.96 8.83 -3.82
N GLY A 42 -13.97 8.38 -4.61
CA GLY A 42 -13.38 9.19 -5.67
C GLY A 42 -12.53 10.37 -5.16
N ALA A 43 -12.18 10.39 -3.87
CA ALA A 43 -11.50 11.53 -3.25
C ALA A 43 -9.96 11.44 -3.39
N TYR A 44 -9.41 12.22 -4.33
CA TYR A 44 -7.97 12.39 -4.51
C TYR A 44 -7.38 13.39 -3.52
N ASN A 45 -7.23 12.96 -2.26
CA ASN A 45 -6.72 13.79 -1.17
C ASN A 45 -5.36 13.27 -0.64
N GLN A 46 -4.81 13.96 0.36
CA GLN A 46 -3.52 13.57 0.95
C GLN A 46 -3.50 12.10 1.43
N TYR A 47 -4.60 11.59 1.99
CA TYR A 47 -4.65 10.21 2.48
C TYR A 47 -4.53 9.18 1.35
N TRP A 48 -5.13 9.47 0.19
CA TRP A 48 -4.99 8.63 -1.00
C TRP A 48 -3.54 8.62 -1.51
N TYR A 49 -2.89 9.79 -1.54
CA TYR A 49 -1.50 9.87 -1.99
C TYR A 49 -0.52 9.26 -0.99
N ASN A 50 -0.78 9.39 0.32
CA ASN A 50 -0.02 8.68 1.34
C ASN A 50 -0.14 7.16 1.16
N TYR A 51 -1.37 6.64 1.02
CA TYR A 51 -1.58 5.22 0.72
C TYR A 51 -0.81 4.76 -0.52
N LYS A 52 -0.85 5.54 -1.61
CA LYS A 52 -0.08 5.21 -2.82
C LYS A 52 1.43 5.23 -2.58
N ALA A 53 1.94 6.14 -1.75
CA ALA A 53 3.35 6.18 -1.38
C ALA A 53 3.73 4.97 -0.51
N ASP A 54 2.91 4.60 0.47
CA ASP A 54 3.13 3.44 1.34
C ASP A 54 3.19 2.14 0.53
N ILE A 55 2.28 1.97 -0.45
CA ILE A 55 2.32 0.83 -1.39
C ILE A 55 3.61 0.83 -2.21
N LEU A 56 4.04 1.98 -2.74
CA LEU A 56 5.25 2.06 -3.55
C LEU A 56 6.53 1.76 -2.73
N GLU A 57 6.55 2.13 -1.45
CA GLU A 57 7.67 1.83 -0.57
C GLU A 57 7.72 0.32 -0.25
N ALA A 58 6.59 -0.28 0.13
CA ALA A 58 6.49 -1.73 0.37
C ALA A 58 6.91 -2.54 -0.87
N GLU A 59 6.50 -2.11 -2.07
CA GLU A 59 6.92 -2.75 -3.33
C GLU A 59 8.42 -2.59 -3.60
N LYS A 60 9.02 -1.45 -3.23
CA LYS A 60 10.47 -1.21 -3.37
C LYS A 60 11.25 -2.10 -2.42
N GLU A 61 10.80 -2.24 -1.17
CA GLU A 61 11.42 -3.08 -0.15
C GLU A 61 11.32 -4.55 -0.55
N LEU A 62 10.14 -5.03 -0.96
CA LEU A 62 9.98 -6.37 -1.52
C LEU A 62 10.97 -6.67 -2.67
N VAL A 63 11.11 -5.76 -3.63
CA VAL A 63 12.08 -5.95 -4.73
C VAL A 63 13.52 -5.98 -4.21
N SER A 64 13.85 -5.16 -3.22
CA SER A 64 15.15 -5.20 -2.57
C SER A 64 15.38 -6.54 -1.87
N ASP A 65 14.42 -7.02 -1.09
CA ASP A 65 14.56 -8.24 -0.28
C ASP A 65 14.63 -9.48 -1.16
N LEU A 66 13.80 -9.55 -2.21
CA LEU A 66 13.88 -10.63 -3.19
C LEU A 66 15.21 -10.68 -3.94
N ARG A 67 15.91 -9.53 -4.10
CA ARG A 67 17.27 -9.51 -4.69
C ARG A 67 18.33 -10.05 -3.74
N HIS A 68 18.11 -9.96 -2.43
CA HIS A 68 19.05 -10.43 -1.41
C HIS A 68 18.69 -11.82 -0.89
N ALA A 69 17.47 -12.30 -1.12
CA ALA A 69 16.98 -13.61 -0.71
C ALA A 69 17.81 -14.74 -1.32
N THR A 70 18.33 -15.61 -0.47
CA THR A 70 19.25 -16.69 -0.85
C THR A 70 18.55 -18.05 -0.94
N ASP A 71 17.47 -18.23 -0.19
CA ASP A 71 16.72 -19.48 -0.18
C ASP A 71 15.20 -19.27 -0.31
N ARG A 72 14.45 -20.35 -0.06
CA ARG A 72 12.98 -20.34 -0.16
C ARG A 72 12.33 -19.62 1.02
N GLU A 73 12.92 -19.72 2.21
CA GLU A 73 12.40 -19.12 3.44
C GLU A 73 12.53 -17.60 3.35
N ASP A 74 13.70 -17.09 2.95
CA ASP A 74 13.94 -15.66 2.72
C ASP A 74 12.91 -15.04 1.76
N ARG A 75 12.57 -15.77 0.69
CA ARG A 75 11.56 -15.31 -0.28
C ARG A 75 10.18 -15.33 0.33
N TRP A 76 9.84 -16.37 1.09
CA TRP A 76 8.54 -16.50 1.72
C TRP A 76 8.33 -15.36 2.71
N ASP A 77 9.32 -15.07 3.55
CA ASP A 77 9.29 -13.98 4.53
C ASP A 77 9.14 -12.61 3.86
N ALA A 78 9.88 -12.34 2.78
CA ALA A 78 9.74 -11.08 2.05
C ALA A 78 8.32 -10.87 1.48
N TRP A 79 7.69 -11.93 0.98
CA TRP A 79 6.30 -11.86 0.49
C TRP A 79 5.28 -11.75 1.64
N ASP A 80 5.55 -12.37 2.79
CA ASP A 80 4.72 -12.25 3.99
C ASP A 80 4.74 -10.83 4.54
N GLU A 81 5.93 -10.25 4.69
CA GLU A 81 6.13 -8.89 5.16
C GLU A 81 5.41 -7.88 4.25
N TRP A 82 5.64 -7.97 2.94
CA TRP A 82 4.93 -7.14 1.96
C TRP A 82 3.39 -7.27 2.08
N THR A 83 2.89 -8.49 2.31
CA THR A 83 1.44 -8.73 2.47
C THR A 83 0.87 -8.03 3.70
N VAL A 84 1.61 -8.07 4.81
CA VAL A 84 1.26 -7.38 6.06
C VAL A 84 1.27 -5.86 5.85
N GLU A 85 2.31 -5.33 5.21
CA GLU A 85 2.47 -3.89 4.97
C GLU A 85 1.37 -3.31 4.09
N VAL A 86 1.03 -3.99 2.97
CA VAL A 86 -0.06 -3.57 2.10
C VAL A 86 -1.40 -3.59 2.85
N SER A 87 -1.61 -4.60 3.70
CA SER A 87 -2.84 -4.72 4.50
C SER A 87 -2.95 -3.62 5.56
N ASP A 88 -1.86 -3.29 6.25
CA ASP A 88 -1.85 -2.21 7.23
C ASP A 88 -1.96 -0.83 6.57
N ALA A 89 -1.34 -0.62 5.41
CA ALA A 89 -1.53 0.60 4.61
C ALA A 89 -3.00 0.79 4.20
N ASP A 90 -3.70 -0.27 3.74
CA ASP A 90 -5.13 -0.17 3.42
C ASP A 90 -5.97 0.16 4.66
N LYS A 91 -5.70 -0.52 5.76
CA LYS A 91 -6.40 -0.32 7.04
C LYS A 91 -6.25 1.10 7.56
N ASP A 92 -5.05 1.68 7.52
CA ASP A 92 -4.83 3.05 7.94
C ASP A 92 -5.44 4.07 6.99
N TYR A 93 -5.36 3.84 5.67
CA TYR A 93 -6.08 4.65 4.69
C TYR A 93 -7.59 4.66 4.92
N VAL A 94 -8.20 3.47 5.08
CA VAL A 94 -9.64 3.32 5.36
C VAL A 94 -10.02 4.01 6.67
N LYS A 95 -9.19 3.88 7.71
CA LYS A 95 -9.41 4.50 9.01
C LYS A 95 -9.40 6.02 8.92
N GLU A 96 -8.42 6.61 8.23
CA GLU A 96 -8.36 8.06 8.05
C GLU A 96 -9.50 8.58 7.18
N MET A 97 -9.81 7.91 6.07
CA MET A 97 -10.97 8.28 5.23
C MET A 97 -12.28 8.25 6.01
N ARG A 98 -12.49 7.20 6.83
CA ARG A 98 -13.67 7.09 7.71
C ARG A 98 -13.74 8.21 8.73
N LYS A 99 -12.62 8.58 9.38
CA LYS A 99 -12.57 9.70 10.33
C LYS A 99 -12.93 11.03 9.68
N LYS A 100 -12.69 11.19 8.39
CA LYS A 100 -13.03 12.39 7.61
C LYS A 100 -14.42 12.35 6.97
N GLY A 101 -15.20 11.30 7.22
CA GLY A 101 -16.57 11.17 6.70
C GLY A 101 -16.66 10.59 5.29
N TYR A 102 -15.55 10.25 4.66
CA TYR A 102 -15.57 9.51 3.40
C TYR A 102 -15.90 8.04 3.69
N ARG A 103 -17.00 7.54 3.11
CA ARG A 103 -17.42 6.14 3.25
C ARG A 103 -17.53 5.52 1.86
N THR A 104 -17.13 4.27 1.73
CA THR A 104 -17.49 3.45 0.58
C THR A 104 -19.01 3.31 0.55
N GLY A 105 -19.64 3.67 -0.57
CA GLY A 105 -21.07 3.50 -0.74
C GLY A 105 -21.46 2.04 -0.51
N ARG A 106 -22.42 1.79 0.39
CA ARG A 106 -23.01 0.46 0.55
C ARG A 106 -24.10 0.34 -0.50
N VAL A 107 -23.87 -0.44 -1.55
CA VAL A 107 -24.93 -0.79 -2.50
C VAL A 107 -25.79 -1.86 -1.84
N THR A 108 -26.96 -1.47 -1.33
CA THR A 108 -28.05 -2.42 -1.07
C THR A 108 -28.82 -2.58 -2.37
N VAL A 109 -28.71 -3.75 -3.00
CA VAL A 109 -29.63 -4.15 -4.08
C VAL A 109 -30.94 -4.52 -3.38
N GLY A 110 -31.96 -3.67 -3.50
CA GLY A 110 -33.25 -3.91 -2.89
C GLY A 110 -34.19 -4.64 -3.84
N GLY A 111 -34.73 -5.79 -3.40
CA GLY A 111 -35.96 -6.41 -3.92
C GLY A 111 -35.80 -7.31 -5.12
#